data_AF-A0A7X0JPX0-F1
#
_entry.id   AF-A0A7X0JPX0-F1
#
_cell.length_a   1.000
_cell.length_b   1.000
_cell.length_c   1.000
_cell.angle_alpha   90.00
_cell.angle_beta   90.00
_cell.angle_gamma   90.00
#
_symmetry.space_group_name_H-M   'P 1'
#
loop_
_entity.id
_entity.type
_entity.pdbx_description
1 polymer ?
#
loop_
_entity_poly.entity_id
_entity_poly.type
_entity_poly.pdbx_seq_one_letter_code
_entity_poly.pdbx_strand_id
1 'polypeptide(L)'
;MKKIIAVAIAFSSISLAACANTQSKTQASENHVAFSASHIERMDFGKDLQYKHWNSGKDECESRLMKESILSNYEIHQYDESSYIIRQNKCSNAEAPMMYLMLGEHKNVLLDTGAKSEDGGREFAHIVQKLIHKHGRSEQLLVLHSHHHSDHTAGDEIFSSFENTEVVEAGKKAFADFYKDDITTIALGDRELTVIKTPGHQEEAVAVYDSKTQWLLTGDSFYPGVLYVKNWKDYKHSIAKLHSFTQNNPVSFILGSHIEMSAEPGKVYEIGSLYQPQEASMAMTVEQLTALHQQLQNTDEQRLVNGAYIVQPMNGLQKSLSNIVRWAKN
;
A
#
# COMPACT_ATOMS: atom_id res chain seq x y z
N MET A 1 -51.03 -70.02 -26.43
CA MET A 1 -50.86 -68.77 -25.64
C MET A 1 -50.64 -67.62 -26.62
N LYS A 2 -51.28 -66.48 -26.35
CA LYS A 2 -51.64 -65.34 -27.24
C LYS A 2 -50.46 -64.85 -28.12
N LYS A 3 -50.52 -65.03 -29.45
CA LYS A 3 -50.89 -64.07 -30.53
C LYS A 3 -50.30 -62.65 -30.39
N ILE A 4 -49.39 -62.29 -31.30
CA ILE A 4 -49.26 -60.92 -31.83
C ILE A 4 -49.14 -61.02 -33.35
N ILE A 5 -50.04 -60.31 -34.03
CA ILE A 5 -50.22 -60.21 -35.48
C ILE A 5 -49.70 -58.84 -35.92
N ALA A 6 -48.73 -58.88 -36.83
CA ALA A 6 -48.54 -58.12 -38.07
C ALA A 6 -49.08 -56.68 -38.30
N VAL A 7 -48.28 -56.00 -39.13
CA VAL A 7 -48.63 -55.12 -40.28
C VAL A 7 -48.29 -53.62 -40.17
N ALA A 8 -47.33 -53.26 -41.03
CA ALA A 8 -47.16 -52.09 -41.90
C ALA A 8 -47.68 -50.70 -41.51
N ILE A 9 -46.78 -49.72 -41.68
CA ILE A 9 -47.16 -48.32 -41.93
C ILE A 9 -46.37 -47.84 -43.16
N ALA A 10 -47.11 -47.53 -44.21
CA ALA A 10 -46.70 -46.60 -45.25
C ALA A 10 -47.88 -45.64 -45.43
N PHE A 11 -47.66 -44.34 -45.28
CA PHE A 11 -48.40 -43.31 -46.01
C PHE A 11 -47.54 -42.06 -46.14
N SER A 12 -47.38 -41.69 -47.40
CA SER A 12 -46.74 -40.49 -47.92
C SER A 12 -47.74 -39.32 -48.02
N SER A 13 -47.18 -38.14 -48.34
CA SER A 13 -47.81 -36.89 -48.82
C SER A 13 -48.42 -36.01 -47.73
N ILE A 14 -48.17 -34.70 -47.69
CA ILE A 14 -48.52 -33.73 -48.73
C ILE A 14 -47.55 -32.53 -48.75
N SER A 15 -47.16 -32.15 -49.96
CA SER A 15 -46.39 -30.96 -50.39
C SER A 15 -47.06 -29.63 -50.06
N LEU A 16 -46.30 -28.53 -50.03
CA LEU A 16 -46.62 -27.32 -50.82
C LEU A 16 -45.48 -26.29 -50.80
N ALA A 17 -45.06 -25.92 -52.03
CA ALA A 17 -44.59 -24.61 -52.52
C ALA A 17 -43.45 -23.86 -51.79
N ALA A 18 -42.65 -22.99 -52.40
CA ALA A 18 -42.22 -22.70 -53.77
C ALA A 18 -41.23 -21.52 -53.62
N CYS A 19 -40.19 -21.52 -54.46
CA CYS A 19 -39.51 -20.35 -55.03
C CYS A 19 -38.80 -19.31 -54.13
N ALA A 20 -37.47 -19.36 -54.23
CA ALA A 20 -36.57 -18.31 -54.74
C ALA A 20 -36.37 -16.97 -53.97
N ASN A 21 -35.09 -16.77 -53.61
CA ASN A 21 -34.28 -15.55 -53.61
C ASN A 21 -34.91 -14.20 -53.20
N THR A 22 -34.37 -13.58 -52.15
CA THR A 22 -33.77 -12.22 -52.23
C THR A 22 -32.99 -11.83 -50.98
N GLN A 23 -32.06 -10.90 -51.20
CA GLN A 23 -30.95 -10.43 -50.39
C GLN A 23 -31.28 -9.63 -49.10
N SER A 24 -30.41 -9.83 -48.12
CA SER A 24 -29.69 -8.81 -47.30
C SER A 24 -30.18 -8.41 -45.90
N LYS A 25 -29.15 -8.26 -45.04
CA LYS A 25 -29.02 -7.46 -43.80
C LYS A 25 -29.76 -8.06 -42.59
N THR A 26 -29.16 -8.31 -41.43
CA THR A 26 -27.90 -7.88 -40.78
C THR A 26 -27.72 -8.80 -39.57
N GLN A 27 -26.60 -9.50 -39.43
CA GLN A 27 -26.26 -10.24 -38.21
C GLN A 27 -25.46 -9.32 -37.29
N ALA A 28 -26.08 -8.89 -36.19
CA ALA A 28 -25.35 -8.42 -35.03
C ALA A 28 -24.78 -9.66 -34.33
N SER A 29 -23.45 -9.79 -34.31
CA SER A 29 -22.76 -10.79 -33.51
C SER A 29 -22.79 -10.36 -32.05
N GLU A 30 -23.59 -11.03 -31.23
CA GLU A 30 -23.40 -11.04 -29.78
C GLU A 30 -22.10 -11.83 -29.51
N ASN A 31 -21.01 -11.10 -29.31
CA ASN A 31 -19.77 -11.65 -28.77
C ASN A 31 -19.98 -11.96 -27.28
N HIS A 32 -20.60 -13.10 -26.98
CA HIS A 32 -20.39 -13.77 -25.72
C HIS A 32 -18.94 -14.24 -25.68
N VAL A 33 -18.07 -13.43 -25.08
CA VAL A 33 -16.73 -13.87 -24.69
C VAL A 33 -16.92 -14.90 -23.58
N ALA A 34 -16.94 -16.17 -23.95
CA ALA A 34 -16.80 -17.28 -23.02
C ALA A 34 -15.44 -17.11 -22.33
N PHE A 35 -15.47 -16.75 -21.05
CA PHE A 35 -14.26 -16.66 -20.23
C PHE A 35 -13.71 -18.07 -20.06
N SER A 36 -12.71 -18.42 -20.87
CA SER A 36 -12.02 -19.70 -20.78
C SER A 36 -11.33 -19.80 -19.42
N ALA A 37 -11.72 -20.78 -18.62
CA ALA A 37 -11.12 -21.12 -17.32
C ALA A 37 -9.64 -21.58 -17.43
N SER A 38 -9.00 -21.43 -18.58
CA SER A 38 -7.59 -21.76 -18.82
C SER A 38 -6.63 -20.58 -18.68
N HIS A 39 -7.11 -19.36 -18.36
CA HIS A 39 -6.27 -18.19 -18.07
C HIS A 39 -6.17 -17.84 -16.58
N ILE A 40 -6.74 -18.66 -15.69
CA ILE A 40 -6.46 -18.59 -14.24
C ILE A 40 -5.15 -19.35 -13.97
N GLU A 41 -4.05 -18.92 -14.59
CA GLU A 41 -2.73 -19.32 -14.14
C GLU A 41 -2.40 -18.48 -12.90
N ARG A 42 -2.57 -19.10 -11.73
CA ARG A 42 -2.05 -18.68 -10.40
C ARG A 42 -2.12 -17.18 -10.12
N MET A 43 -3.32 -16.67 -9.83
CA MET A 43 -3.39 -15.54 -8.91
C MET A 43 -2.82 -16.01 -7.57
N ASP A 44 -1.59 -15.61 -7.27
CA ASP A 44 -1.05 -15.70 -5.93
C ASP A 44 -1.77 -14.65 -5.09
N PHE A 45 -2.90 -15.03 -4.48
CA PHE A 45 -3.70 -14.14 -3.64
C PHE A 45 -2.88 -13.48 -2.52
N GLY A 46 -1.71 -14.03 -2.16
CA GLY A 46 -0.78 -13.40 -1.22
C GLY A 46 -0.01 -12.20 -1.79
N LYS A 47 0.11 -12.07 -3.11
CA LYS A 47 0.85 -10.99 -3.79
C LYS A 47 -0.03 -9.91 -4.39
N ASP A 48 -1.34 -10.09 -4.38
CA ASP A 48 -2.26 -9.06 -4.81
C ASP A 48 -2.73 -8.22 -3.62
N LEU A 49 -1.97 -7.16 -3.33
CA LEU A 49 -2.26 -6.24 -2.23
C LEU A 49 -3.59 -5.49 -2.43
N GLN A 50 -4.18 -5.52 -3.63
CA GLN A 50 -5.50 -4.93 -3.87
C GLN A 50 -6.60 -5.58 -3.03
N TYR A 51 -6.46 -6.87 -2.71
CA TYR A 51 -7.45 -7.66 -1.96
C TYR A 51 -7.04 -7.95 -0.51
N LYS A 52 -5.92 -7.40 -0.03
CA LYS A 52 -5.47 -7.61 1.35
C LYS A 52 -6.40 -6.88 2.32
N HIS A 53 -7.18 -7.64 3.07
CA HIS A 53 -7.94 -7.15 4.22
C HIS A 53 -7.07 -7.14 5.47
N TRP A 54 -6.93 -5.97 6.09
CA TRP A 54 -6.27 -5.81 7.37
C TRP A 54 -7.28 -5.80 8.51
N ASN A 55 -6.79 -5.97 9.73
CA ASN A 55 -7.62 -5.91 10.92
C ASN A 55 -8.34 -4.56 11.03
N SER A 56 -9.66 -4.61 10.97
CA SER A 56 -10.49 -3.40 10.98
C SER A 56 -10.67 -2.78 12.37
N GLY A 57 -10.20 -3.44 13.43
CA GLY A 57 -10.39 -3.08 14.82
C GLY A 57 -11.71 -3.59 15.41
N LYS A 58 -12.10 -3.03 16.57
CA LYS A 58 -13.33 -3.34 17.32
C LYS A 58 -13.64 -4.84 17.46
N ASP A 59 -14.66 -5.37 16.77
CA ASP A 59 -15.17 -6.74 16.92
C ASP A 59 -14.08 -7.78 16.55
N GLU A 60 -13.15 -7.41 15.67
CA GLU A 60 -11.97 -8.24 15.35
C GLU A 60 -10.93 -8.27 16.47
N CYS A 61 -10.87 -7.23 17.31
CA CYS A 61 -10.01 -7.21 18.50
C CYS A 61 -10.53 -8.19 19.54
N GLU A 62 -11.83 -8.13 19.84
CA GLU A 62 -12.47 -8.98 20.84
C GLU A 62 -12.42 -10.45 20.44
N SER A 63 -12.75 -10.77 19.18
CA SER A 63 -12.72 -12.14 18.69
C SER A 63 -11.32 -12.74 18.63
N ARG A 64 -10.27 -11.93 18.43
CA ARG A 64 -8.87 -12.38 18.53
C ARG A 64 -8.43 -12.59 19.96
N LEU A 65 -8.75 -11.69 20.89
CA LEU A 65 -8.46 -11.86 22.32
C LEU A 65 -9.09 -13.15 22.87
N MET A 66 -10.24 -13.57 22.34
CA MET A 66 -10.87 -14.84 22.72
C MET A 66 -10.17 -16.09 22.17
N LYS A 67 -9.40 -15.98 21.09
CA LYS A 67 -8.71 -17.10 20.41
C LYS A 67 -7.24 -17.19 20.74
N GLU A 68 -6.57 -16.05 20.84
CA GLU A 68 -5.15 -15.89 21.09
C GLU A 68 -5.04 -15.18 22.43
N SER A 69 -4.49 -15.85 23.45
CA SER A 69 -4.41 -15.33 24.83
C SER A 69 -3.70 -13.97 24.96
N ILE A 70 -3.05 -13.49 23.90
CA ILE A 70 -2.46 -12.17 23.76
C ILE A 70 -2.70 -11.71 22.32
N LEU A 71 -3.33 -10.55 22.14
CA LEU A 71 -3.42 -9.90 20.84
C LEU A 71 -2.10 -9.20 20.53
N SER A 72 -1.40 -9.61 19.47
CA SER A 72 -0.20 -8.90 19.02
C SER A 72 -0.57 -7.47 18.60
N ASN A 73 0.30 -6.51 18.95
CA ASN A 73 0.17 -5.12 18.51
C ASN A 73 0.38 -4.97 17.00
N TYR A 74 0.79 -6.03 16.30
CA TYR A 74 1.23 -5.98 14.91
C TYR A 74 0.56 -7.08 14.08
N GLU A 75 0.12 -6.72 12.88
CA GLU A 75 -0.29 -7.64 11.84
C GLU A 75 0.81 -7.73 10.78
N ILE A 76 1.28 -8.95 10.50
CA ILE A 76 2.39 -9.21 9.59
C ILE A 76 1.85 -9.81 8.30
N HIS A 77 2.15 -9.16 7.18
CA HIS A 77 1.92 -9.69 5.84
C HIS A 77 3.26 -9.99 5.17
N GLN A 78 3.54 -11.27 4.95
CA GLN A 78 4.68 -11.72 4.16
C GLN A 78 4.31 -11.70 2.67
N TYR A 79 4.83 -10.73 1.92
CA TYR A 79 4.56 -10.58 0.50
C TYR A 79 5.36 -11.58 -0.35
N ASP A 80 6.64 -11.73 -0.03
CA ASP A 80 7.53 -12.74 -0.60
C ASP A 80 8.55 -13.23 0.45
N GLU A 81 9.54 -14.02 0.04
CA GLU A 81 10.57 -14.57 0.94
C GLU A 81 11.47 -13.52 1.61
N SER A 82 11.43 -12.27 1.15
CA SER A 82 12.32 -11.18 1.55
C SER A 82 11.62 -9.83 1.74
N SER A 83 10.29 -9.77 1.65
CA SER A 83 9.53 -8.51 1.69
C SER A 83 8.31 -8.64 2.58
N TYR A 84 8.20 -7.74 3.56
CA TYR A 84 7.10 -7.74 4.53
C TYR A 84 6.47 -6.36 4.66
N ILE A 85 5.17 -6.37 4.88
CA ILE A 85 4.39 -5.22 5.34
C ILE A 85 3.93 -5.55 6.75
N ILE A 86 4.23 -4.67 7.69
CA ILE A 86 3.91 -4.86 9.11
C ILE A 86 3.05 -3.68 9.54
N ARG A 87 1.78 -3.94 9.85
CA ARG A 87 0.84 -2.91 10.26
C ARG A 87 0.68 -2.93 11.77
N GLN A 88 0.73 -1.77 12.42
CA GLN A 88 0.26 -1.66 13.81
C GLN A 88 -1.25 -1.80 13.86
N ASN A 89 -1.74 -2.67 14.74
CA ASN A 89 -3.14 -3.04 14.77
C ASN A 89 -4.01 -1.86 15.26
N LYS A 90 -5.17 -1.65 14.60
CA LYS A 90 -6.20 -0.71 15.06
C LYS A 90 -6.74 -1.00 16.46
N CYS A 91 -6.55 -2.22 16.95
CA CYS A 91 -6.83 -2.57 18.34
C CYS A 91 -5.92 -1.86 19.36
N SER A 92 -4.74 -1.40 18.95
CA SER A 92 -3.75 -0.79 19.85
C SER A 92 -3.35 0.62 19.48
N ASN A 93 -3.52 1.04 18.21
CA ASN A 93 -3.23 2.38 17.74
C ASN A 93 -4.20 2.79 16.61
N ALA A 94 -4.81 3.98 16.69
CA ALA A 94 -5.78 4.44 15.71
C ALA A 94 -5.17 4.83 14.35
N GLU A 95 -3.94 5.37 14.34
CA GLU A 95 -3.20 5.71 13.12
C GLU A 95 -2.79 4.45 12.36
N ALA A 96 -2.55 3.36 13.10
CA ALA A 96 -2.27 2.02 12.56
C ALA A 96 -1.21 2.03 11.44
N PRO A 97 -0.04 2.64 11.67
CA PRO A 97 0.96 2.85 10.63
C PRO A 97 1.47 1.52 10.05
N MET A 98 1.91 1.59 8.80
CA MET A 98 2.51 0.51 8.05
C MET A 98 4.01 0.69 7.93
N MET A 99 4.76 -0.31 8.39
CA MET A 99 6.21 -0.39 8.29
C MET A 99 6.60 -1.47 7.28
N TYR A 100 7.76 -1.30 6.65
CA TYR A 100 8.21 -2.16 5.56
C TYR A 100 9.57 -2.77 5.90
N LEU A 101 9.64 -4.11 5.92
CA LEU A 101 10.91 -4.83 6.13
C LEU A 101 11.36 -5.47 4.82
N MET A 102 12.54 -5.07 4.39
CA MET A 102 13.17 -5.47 3.13
C MET A 102 14.46 -6.21 3.45
N LEU A 103 14.44 -7.53 3.28
CA LEU A 103 15.61 -8.37 3.50
C LEU A 103 16.49 -8.37 2.26
N GLY A 104 17.80 -8.23 2.48
CA GLY A 104 18.83 -8.30 1.44
C GLY A 104 19.93 -9.30 1.81
N GLU A 105 20.80 -9.62 0.87
CA GLU A 105 21.93 -10.52 1.08
C GLU A 105 22.93 -10.01 2.15
N HIS A 106 23.29 -8.73 2.11
CA HIS A 106 24.33 -8.16 2.98
C HIS A 106 23.79 -7.26 4.09
N LYS A 107 22.60 -6.69 3.90
CA LYS A 107 21.97 -5.75 4.82
C LYS A 107 20.46 -5.82 4.65
N ASN A 108 19.72 -5.67 5.74
CA ASN A 108 18.27 -5.49 5.73
C ASN A 108 17.93 -4.03 5.96
N VAL A 109 16.78 -3.59 5.44
CA VAL A 109 16.22 -2.28 5.73
C VAL A 109 14.86 -2.41 6.36
N LEU A 110 14.65 -1.72 7.48
CA LEU A 110 13.34 -1.43 8.03
C LEU A 110 13.02 0.03 7.70
N LEU A 111 11.87 0.27 7.06
CA LEU A 111 11.33 1.60 6.87
C LEU A 111 10.24 1.85 7.91
N ASP A 112 10.47 2.86 8.75
CA ASP A 112 9.67 3.31 9.89
C ASP A 112 9.65 2.33 11.09
N THR A 113 9.61 2.87 12.31
CA THR A 113 9.57 2.10 13.57
C THR A 113 8.19 2.08 14.24
N GLY A 114 7.19 2.70 13.60
CA GLY A 114 5.82 2.76 14.08
C GLY A 114 5.60 3.77 15.22
N ALA A 115 4.39 3.72 15.79
CA ALA A 115 3.86 4.66 16.79
C ALA A 115 3.89 4.15 18.24
N LYS A 116 4.67 3.09 18.52
CA LYS A 116 4.76 2.52 19.89
C LYS A 116 6.21 2.48 20.35
N SER A 117 6.44 2.98 21.57
CA SER A 117 7.67 2.84 22.32
C SER A 117 7.58 1.70 23.34
N GLU A 118 8.63 1.54 24.16
CA GLU A 118 8.67 0.60 25.30
C GLU A 118 8.26 -0.83 24.94
N ASP A 119 7.22 -1.39 25.57
CA ASP A 119 6.80 -2.77 25.34
C ASP A 119 6.32 -3.01 23.91
N GLY A 120 5.60 -2.06 23.32
CA GLY A 120 5.15 -2.17 21.92
C GLY A 120 6.34 -2.09 20.96
N GLY A 121 7.27 -1.17 21.20
CA GLY A 121 8.52 -1.08 20.44
C GLY A 121 9.38 -2.33 20.58
N ARG A 122 9.48 -2.90 21.79
CA ARG A 122 10.17 -4.17 22.05
C ARG A 122 9.51 -5.31 21.29
N GLU A 123 8.20 -5.46 21.36
CA GLU A 123 7.48 -6.48 20.60
C GLU A 123 7.81 -6.37 19.10
N PHE A 124 7.80 -5.15 18.55
CA PHE A 124 8.11 -4.94 17.14
C PHE A 124 9.54 -5.32 16.78
N ALA A 125 10.52 -4.86 17.55
CA ALA A 125 11.92 -5.19 17.32
C ALA A 125 12.15 -6.71 17.38
N HIS A 126 11.51 -7.42 18.31
CA HIS A 126 11.58 -8.88 18.37
C HIS A 126 10.92 -9.55 17.13
N ILE A 127 9.80 -9.02 16.63
CA ILE A 127 9.19 -9.48 15.38
C ILE A 127 10.17 -9.33 14.23
N VAL A 128 10.77 -8.15 14.05
CA VAL A 128 11.74 -7.86 12.97
C VAL A 128 12.93 -8.80 13.05
N GLN A 129 13.54 -8.94 14.24
CA GLN A 129 14.67 -9.85 14.46
C GLN A 129 14.28 -11.31 14.13
N LYS A 130 13.10 -11.76 14.55
CA LYS A 130 12.62 -13.11 14.23
C LYS A 130 12.47 -13.34 12.72
N LEU A 131 11.97 -12.34 11.98
CA LEU A 131 11.83 -12.42 10.53
C LEU A 131 13.19 -12.45 9.82
N ILE A 132 14.17 -11.66 10.28
CA ILE A 132 15.55 -11.69 9.76
C ILE A 132 16.17 -13.08 9.98
N HIS A 133 16.13 -13.61 11.20
CA HIS A 133 16.70 -14.92 11.53
C HIS A 133 16.03 -16.08 10.77
N LYS A 134 14.70 -16.02 10.56
CA LYS A 134 13.95 -17.07 9.84
C LYS A 134 14.53 -17.34 8.45
N HIS A 135 15.05 -16.31 7.78
CA HIS A 135 15.54 -16.41 6.41
C HIS A 135 17.06 -16.53 6.30
N GLY A 136 17.79 -16.63 7.42
CA GLY A 136 19.24 -16.79 7.44
C GLY A 136 19.99 -15.66 6.71
N ARG A 137 19.41 -14.46 6.69
CA ARG A 137 19.99 -13.27 6.04
C ARG A 137 21.00 -12.60 6.97
N SER A 138 21.69 -11.58 6.46
CA SER A 138 22.57 -10.74 7.27
C SER A 138 21.87 -10.27 8.54
N GLU A 139 22.58 -10.19 9.67
CA GLU A 139 22.05 -9.59 10.89
C GLU A 139 22.10 -8.05 10.85
N GLN A 140 22.79 -7.46 9.86
CA GLN A 140 22.84 -6.01 9.71
C GLN A 140 21.46 -5.45 9.37
N LEU A 141 20.96 -4.57 10.23
CA LEU A 141 19.71 -3.86 10.05
C LEU A 141 19.97 -2.36 9.96
N LEU A 142 19.52 -1.74 8.88
CA LEU A 142 19.46 -0.30 8.75
C LEU A 142 18.00 0.15 8.90
N VAL A 143 17.72 0.97 9.89
CA VAL A 143 16.41 1.58 10.09
C VAL A 143 16.44 2.96 9.45
N LEU A 144 15.52 3.15 8.49
CA LEU A 144 15.27 4.42 7.81
C LEU A 144 13.87 4.90 8.15
N HIS A 145 13.60 6.18 7.94
CA HIS A 145 12.27 6.74 8.11
C HIS A 145 11.81 7.47 6.87
N SER A 146 10.51 7.44 6.62
CA SER A 146 9.87 8.26 5.60
C SER A 146 9.89 9.74 6.01
N HIS A 147 9.70 10.04 7.30
CA HIS A 147 9.81 11.37 7.89
C HIS A 147 9.82 11.31 9.44
N HIS A 148 9.84 12.47 10.11
CA HIS A 148 10.10 12.55 11.57
C HIS A 148 8.89 12.43 12.51
N HIS A 149 7.67 12.24 11.99
CA HIS A 149 6.51 12.15 12.89
C HIS A 149 6.59 10.91 13.80
N SER A 150 5.89 10.98 14.93
CA SER A 150 6.05 10.02 16.01
C SER A 150 5.59 8.61 15.67
N ASP A 151 4.65 8.51 14.75
CA ASP A 151 4.12 7.27 14.20
C ASP A 151 5.07 6.55 13.24
N HIS A 152 6.21 7.15 12.95
CA HIS A 152 7.29 6.57 12.16
C HIS A 152 8.57 6.36 12.96
N THR A 153 8.66 6.90 14.18
CA THR A 153 9.92 7.06 14.94
C THR A 153 9.80 6.65 16.42
N ALA A 154 8.61 6.31 16.92
CA ALA A 154 8.45 6.05 18.36
C ALA A 154 9.20 4.79 18.84
N GLY A 155 9.59 3.89 17.93
CA GLY A 155 10.36 2.70 18.26
C GLY A 155 11.88 2.91 18.26
N ASP A 156 12.39 4.09 17.89
CA ASP A 156 13.81 4.31 17.57
C ASP A 156 14.75 3.99 18.73
N GLU A 157 14.39 4.39 19.96
CA GLU A 157 15.20 4.10 21.15
C GLU A 157 15.34 2.58 21.37
N ILE A 158 14.26 1.83 21.14
CA ILE A 158 14.29 0.38 21.24
C ILE A 158 15.19 -0.20 20.15
N PHE A 159 14.99 0.15 18.88
CA PHE A 159 15.82 -0.39 17.79
C PHE A 159 17.31 -0.04 17.94
N SER A 160 17.62 1.17 18.42
CA SER A 160 19.00 1.61 18.66
C SER A 160 19.73 0.79 19.74
N SER A 161 18.99 0.07 20.58
CA SER A 161 19.55 -0.80 21.62
C SER A 161 19.93 -2.20 21.12
N PHE A 162 19.56 -2.57 19.89
CA PHE A 162 19.84 -3.89 19.32
C PHE A 162 21.21 -3.93 18.65
N GLU A 163 21.92 -5.06 18.82
CA GLU A 163 23.17 -5.30 18.10
C GLU A 163 22.94 -5.31 16.58
N ASN A 164 23.98 -4.97 15.82
CA ASN A 164 23.96 -4.94 14.36
C ASN A 164 22.87 -4.03 13.74
N THR A 165 22.32 -3.09 14.52
CA THR A 165 21.28 -2.17 14.08
C THR A 165 21.80 -0.73 14.02
N GLU A 166 21.65 -0.08 12.87
CA GLU A 166 21.92 1.34 12.64
C GLU A 166 20.59 2.05 12.45
N VAL A 167 20.27 3.04 13.29
CA VAL A 167 19.09 3.89 13.13
C VAL A 167 19.52 5.24 12.56
N VAL A 168 19.03 5.59 11.38
CA VAL A 168 19.27 6.90 10.78
C VAL A 168 18.24 7.87 11.36
N GLU A 169 18.68 8.76 12.26
CA GLU A 169 17.80 9.72 12.95
C GLU A 169 16.86 10.44 11.96
N ALA A 170 15.56 10.42 12.28
CA ALA A 170 14.55 11.10 11.48
C ALA A 170 14.55 12.60 11.78
N GLY A 171 15.13 13.38 10.87
CA GLY A 171 15.13 14.83 11.02
C GLY A 171 15.85 15.55 9.90
N LYS A 172 15.46 16.80 9.66
CA LYS A 172 15.99 17.59 8.54
C LYS A 172 17.52 17.60 8.44
N LYS A 173 18.23 17.69 9.57
CA LYS A 173 19.69 17.68 9.58
C LYS A 173 20.25 16.29 9.26
N ALA A 174 19.84 15.28 10.02
CA ALA A 174 20.30 13.91 9.84
C ALA A 174 20.00 13.38 8.42
N PHE A 175 18.82 13.70 7.87
CA PHE A 175 18.45 13.35 6.50
C PHE A 175 19.27 14.10 5.45
N ALA A 176 19.58 15.37 5.68
CA ALA A 176 20.47 16.10 4.77
C ALA A 176 21.90 15.56 4.80
N ASP A 177 22.36 15.10 5.96
CA ASP A 177 23.70 14.53 6.14
C ASP A 177 23.79 13.12 5.52
N PHE A 178 22.73 12.31 5.67
CA PHE A 178 22.66 10.94 5.16
C PHE A 178 22.33 10.88 3.66
N TYR A 179 21.29 11.59 3.22
CA TYR A 179 20.88 11.71 1.82
C TYR A 179 21.49 12.97 1.22
N LYS A 180 22.71 12.85 0.69
CA LYS A 180 23.44 14.00 0.14
C LYS A 180 22.75 14.58 -1.09
N ASP A 181 22.32 13.70 -1.98
CA ASP A 181 21.70 14.07 -3.25
C ASP A 181 20.17 14.02 -3.16
N ASP A 182 19.49 14.50 -4.20
CA ASP A 182 18.02 14.46 -4.29
C ASP A 182 17.49 13.02 -4.47
N ILE A 183 18.35 12.15 -4.99
CA ILE A 183 18.15 10.70 -5.14
C ILE A 183 19.41 10.01 -4.59
N THR A 184 19.24 9.07 -3.69
CA THR A 184 20.34 8.29 -3.07
C THR A 184 20.04 6.79 -3.19
N THR A 185 21.03 6.01 -3.59
CA THR A 185 20.89 4.56 -3.74
C THR A 185 21.52 3.83 -2.56
N ILE A 186 20.85 2.79 -2.06
CA ILE A 186 21.30 1.93 -0.97
C ILE A 186 21.31 0.48 -1.47
N ALA A 187 22.51 -0.08 -1.61
CA ALA A 187 22.68 -1.48 -1.99
C ALA A 187 22.54 -2.40 -0.76
N LEU A 188 21.72 -3.43 -0.89
CA LEU A 188 21.49 -4.47 0.12
C LEU A 188 22.11 -5.83 -0.27
N GLY A 189 22.88 -5.85 -1.37
CA GLY A 189 23.41 -7.06 -2.02
C GLY A 189 22.62 -7.38 -3.27
N ASP A 190 21.79 -8.41 -3.23
CA ASP A 190 20.87 -8.84 -4.30
C ASP A 190 19.66 -7.91 -4.53
N ARG A 191 19.59 -6.80 -3.81
CA ARG A 191 18.47 -5.86 -3.79
C ARG A 191 18.99 -4.43 -3.67
N GLU A 192 18.35 -3.49 -4.33
CA GLU A 192 18.73 -2.08 -4.32
C GLU A 192 17.52 -1.21 -3.99
N LEU A 193 17.71 -0.25 -3.09
CA LEU A 193 16.71 0.76 -2.76
C LEU A 193 17.14 2.12 -3.33
N THR A 194 16.19 2.85 -3.90
CA THR A 194 16.37 4.24 -4.34
C THR A 194 15.54 5.15 -3.45
N VAL A 195 16.21 5.96 -2.65
CA VAL A 195 15.58 6.99 -1.81
C VAL A 195 15.47 8.29 -2.58
N ILE A 196 14.29 8.89 -2.59
CA ILE A 196 13.93 10.11 -3.34
C ILE A 196 13.41 11.13 -2.34
N LYS A 197 14.02 12.32 -2.26
CA LYS A 197 13.49 13.38 -1.37
C LYS A 197 12.11 13.83 -1.84
N THR A 198 11.13 13.94 -0.95
CA THR A 198 9.76 14.34 -1.29
C THR A 198 9.24 15.40 -0.32
N PRO A 199 9.93 16.56 -0.18
CA PRO A 199 9.44 17.63 0.69
C PRO A 199 8.04 18.06 0.30
N GLY A 200 7.20 18.35 1.28
CA GLY A 200 5.82 18.79 1.04
C GLY A 200 4.91 18.51 2.22
N HIS A 201 4.75 17.23 2.57
CA HIS A 201 4.11 16.81 3.81
C HIS A 201 4.91 17.31 5.01
N GLN A 202 6.20 16.98 5.06
CA GLN A 202 7.22 17.61 5.90
C GLN A 202 8.41 18.05 5.05
N GLU A 203 9.29 18.89 5.59
CA GLU A 203 10.45 19.40 4.85
C GLU A 203 11.50 18.34 4.54
N GLU A 204 11.58 17.29 5.36
CA GLU A 204 12.53 16.20 5.22
C GLU A 204 11.93 14.90 4.66
N ALA A 205 10.64 14.87 4.32
CA ALA A 205 9.99 13.66 3.86
C ALA A 205 10.73 13.03 2.66
N VAL A 206 10.77 11.70 2.60
CA VAL A 206 11.35 10.90 1.51
C VAL A 206 10.40 9.79 1.07
N ALA A 207 10.53 9.37 -0.18
CA ALA A 207 10.00 8.12 -0.70
C ALA A 207 11.13 7.13 -0.95
N VAL A 208 10.84 5.83 -0.89
CA VAL A 208 11.79 4.75 -1.13
C VAL A 208 11.23 3.82 -2.20
N TYR A 209 11.95 3.67 -3.31
CA TYR A 209 11.66 2.69 -4.33
C TYR A 209 12.50 1.44 -4.11
N ASP A 210 11.87 0.27 -4.13
CA ASP A 210 12.55 -1.03 -4.06
C ASP A 210 12.56 -1.71 -5.43
N SER A 211 13.75 -1.95 -5.99
CA SER A 211 13.89 -2.53 -7.33
C SER A 211 13.37 -3.97 -7.43
N LYS A 212 13.34 -4.71 -6.32
CA LYS A 212 12.94 -6.12 -6.29
C LYS A 212 11.43 -6.31 -6.35
N THR A 213 10.70 -5.62 -5.48
CA THR A 213 9.22 -5.66 -5.47
C THR A 213 8.59 -4.65 -6.42
N GLN A 214 9.38 -3.67 -6.90
CA GLN A 214 8.90 -2.52 -7.64
C GLN A 214 7.88 -1.69 -6.83
N TRP A 215 7.99 -1.70 -5.51
CA TRP A 215 7.19 -0.84 -4.64
C TRP A 215 7.77 0.57 -4.61
N LEU A 216 6.90 1.56 -4.69
CA LEU A 216 7.22 2.94 -4.37
C LEU A 216 6.57 3.28 -3.01
N LEU A 217 7.39 3.29 -1.95
CA LEU A 217 6.98 3.57 -0.58
C LEU A 217 7.03 5.08 -0.35
N THR A 218 5.89 5.74 -0.13
CA THR A 218 5.79 7.21 -0.17
C THR A 218 5.55 7.86 1.19
N GLY A 219 5.51 7.06 2.26
CA GLY A 219 5.12 7.52 3.59
C GLY A 219 3.77 8.23 3.55
N ASP A 220 3.75 9.44 4.08
CA ASP A 220 2.55 10.29 4.16
C ASP A 220 2.39 11.22 2.95
N SER A 221 3.23 11.06 1.92
CA SER A 221 3.15 11.89 0.71
C SER A 221 2.05 11.43 -0.24
N PHE A 222 1.74 10.13 -0.32
CA PHE A 222 0.70 9.63 -1.22
C PHE A 222 0.13 8.26 -0.80
N TYR A 223 -1.02 8.27 -0.16
CA TYR A 223 -1.68 7.08 0.39
C TYR A 223 -3.21 7.23 0.32
N PRO A 224 -4.00 6.17 0.56
CA PRO A 224 -5.45 6.26 0.56
C PRO A 224 -5.94 6.93 1.85
N GLY A 225 -5.77 8.26 1.94
CA GLY A 225 -6.19 9.06 3.08
C GLY A 225 -6.16 10.56 2.84
N VAL A 226 -6.10 11.32 3.94
CA VAL A 226 -6.01 12.78 3.93
C VAL A 226 -4.54 13.20 3.93
N LEU A 227 -4.05 13.56 2.75
CA LEU A 227 -2.68 14.01 2.52
C LEU A 227 -2.53 15.44 3.04
N TYR A 228 -2.05 15.58 4.28
CA TYR A 228 -1.76 16.88 4.88
C TYR A 228 -0.51 17.49 4.27
N VAL A 229 -0.64 18.69 3.71
CA VAL A 229 0.45 19.36 2.98
C VAL A 229 0.88 20.64 3.70
N LYS A 230 2.11 20.63 4.21
CA LYS A 230 2.73 21.76 4.91
C LYS A 230 3.27 22.81 3.93
N ASN A 231 3.96 22.37 2.89
CA ASN A 231 4.44 23.23 1.81
C ASN A 231 3.87 22.77 0.46
N TRP A 232 2.91 23.55 -0.05
CA TRP A 232 2.21 23.23 -1.30
C TRP A 232 3.13 23.20 -2.52
N LYS A 233 4.04 24.17 -2.63
CA LYS A 233 4.96 24.27 -3.78
C LYS A 233 5.90 23.08 -3.82
N ASP A 234 6.49 22.74 -2.69
CA ASP A 234 7.40 21.59 -2.58
C ASP A 234 6.65 20.29 -2.84
N TYR A 235 5.45 20.13 -2.28
CA TYR A 235 4.59 18.98 -2.53
C TYR A 235 4.27 18.80 -4.03
N LYS A 236 3.90 19.89 -4.73
CA LYS A 236 3.67 19.87 -6.19
C LYS A 236 4.90 19.38 -6.96
N HIS A 237 6.09 19.84 -6.58
CA HIS A 237 7.35 19.39 -7.21
C HIS A 237 7.66 17.94 -6.87
N SER A 238 7.46 17.51 -5.63
CA SER A 238 7.69 16.14 -5.17
C SER A 238 6.79 15.14 -5.90
N ILE A 239 5.49 15.44 -6.03
CA ILE A 239 4.57 14.59 -6.81
C ILE A 239 4.95 14.56 -8.30
N ALA A 240 5.36 15.70 -8.88
CA ALA A 240 5.85 15.72 -10.26
C ALA A 240 7.10 14.84 -10.43
N LYS A 241 8.03 14.89 -9.48
CA LYS A 241 9.24 14.06 -9.47
C LYS A 241 8.90 12.57 -9.35
N LEU A 242 8.02 12.18 -8.43
CA LEU A 242 7.57 10.79 -8.31
C LEU A 242 6.89 10.31 -9.59
N HIS A 243 6.01 11.12 -10.18
CA HIS A 243 5.38 10.80 -11.47
C HIS A 243 6.42 10.61 -12.59
N SER A 244 7.41 11.50 -12.72
CA SER A 244 8.51 11.32 -13.69
C SER A 244 9.35 10.08 -13.40
N PHE A 245 9.55 9.73 -12.14
CA PHE A 245 10.26 8.51 -11.76
C PHE A 245 9.50 7.26 -12.22
N THR A 246 8.17 7.21 -12.04
CA THR A 246 7.35 6.06 -12.49
C THR A 246 7.24 5.92 -14.00
N GLN A 247 7.51 6.97 -14.78
CA GLN A 247 7.59 6.86 -16.24
C GLN A 247 8.85 6.11 -16.72
N ASN A 248 9.89 6.08 -15.89
CA ASN A 248 11.20 5.51 -16.25
C ASN A 248 11.53 4.21 -15.48
N ASN A 249 10.73 3.87 -14.48
CA ASN A 249 10.94 2.70 -13.62
C ASN A 249 9.62 1.95 -13.47
N PRO A 250 9.62 0.62 -13.61
CA PRO A 250 8.41 -0.17 -13.39
C PRO A 250 7.98 -0.07 -11.91
N VAL A 251 6.70 0.14 -11.68
CA VAL A 251 6.11 0.21 -10.34
C VAL A 251 4.93 -0.76 -10.28
N SER A 252 5.00 -1.75 -9.39
CA SER A 252 3.91 -2.70 -9.16
C SER A 252 2.84 -2.10 -8.25
N PHE A 253 3.26 -1.45 -7.17
CA PHE A 253 2.36 -0.76 -6.23
C PHE A 253 3.01 0.51 -5.69
N ILE A 254 2.19 1.52 -5.42
CA ILE A 254 2.57 2.66 -4.58
C ILE A 254 1.93 2.45 -3.21
N LEU A 255 2.75 2.43 -2.17
CA LEU A 255 2.31 2.13 -0.81
C LEU A 255 2.67 3.30 0.10
N GLY A 256 1.75 3.68 0.99
CA GLY A 256 1.98 4.73 2.00
C GLY A 256 1.96 4.16 3.41
N SER A 257 1.92 5.03 4.41
CA SER A 257 1.99 4.57 5.81
C SER A 257 0.63 4.37 6.48
N HIS A 258 -0.47 4.82 5.87
CA HIS A 258 -1.81 4.74 6.46
C HIS A 258 -2.89 4.35 5.46
N ILE A 259 -4.05 3.95 6.00
CA ILE A 259 -5.32 3.88 5.27
C ILE A 259 -6.35 4.64 6.11
N GLU A 260 -6.97 5.64 5.50
CA GLU A 260 -8.01 6.46 6.13
C GLU A 260 -9.26 6.55 5.27
N MET A 261 -9.13 6.37 3.95
CA MET A 261 -10.27 6.29 3.05
C MET A 261 -11.03 4.99 3.26
N SER A 262 -12.34 5.04 3.08
CA SER A 262 -13.13 3.83 2.92
C SER A 262 -13.11 3.35 1.48
N ALA A 263 -13.57 2.13 1.24
CA ALA A 263 -13.80 1.57 -0.09
C ALA A 263 -14.87 2.36 -0.88
N GLU A 264 -15.65 3.23 -0.22
CA GLU A 264 -16.55 4.16 -0.90
C GLU A 264 -15.79 5.42 -1.33
N PRO A 265 -15.77 5.76 -2.64
CA PRO A 265 -14.98 6.88 -3.16
C PRO A 265 -15.26 8.20 -2.45
N GLY A 266 -14.20 8.87 -1.99
CA GLY A 266 -14.26 10.20 -1.39
C GLY A 266 -14.73 10.23 0.06
N LYS A 267 -15.02 9.06 0.65
CA LYS A 267 -15.33 8.95 2.08
C LYS A 267 -14.07 8.60 2.87
N VAL A 268 -13.91 9.32 3.97
CA VAL A 268 -12.80 9.15 4.92
C VAL A 268 -13.37 8.78 6.27
N TYR A 269 -12.68 7.90 6.99
CA TYR A 269 -12.94 7.69 8.40
C TYR A 269 -12.49 8.89 9.24
N GLU A 270 -13.15 9.12 10.37
CA GLU A 270 -12.73 10.18 11.28
C GLU A 270 -11.32 9.91 11.84
N ILE A 271 -10.54 10.98 12.02
CA ILE A 271 -9.21 10.92 12.62
C ILE A 271 -9.35 10.31 14.02
N GLY A 272 -8.48 9.35 14.34
CA GLY A 272 -8.53 8.62 15.62
C GLY A 272 -9.51 7.44 15.62
N SER A 273 -10.14 7.09 14.49
CA SER A 273 -11.00 5.91 14.44
C SER A 273 -10.22 4.61 14.63
N LEU A 274 -10.59 3.88 15.69
CA LEU A 274 -10.16 2.51 15.98
C LEU A 274 -10.99 1.45 15.23
N TYR A 275 -11.95 1.84 14.39
CA TYR A 275 -12.80 0.92 13.65
C TYR A 275 -13.00 1.35 12.19
N GLN A 276 -12.48 0.55 11.25
CA GLN A 276 -12.52 0.81 9.81
C GLN A 276 -12.86 -0.47 9.01
N PRO A 277 -14.10 -1.00 9.10
CA PRO A 277 -14.47 -2.30 8.53
C PRO A 277 -14.52 -2.36 7.00
N GLN A 278 -14.52 -1.19 6.35
CA GLN A 278 -14.57 -1.05 4.90
C GLN A 278 -13.49 -0.07 4.46
N GLU A 279 -12.29 -0.15 5.06
CA GLU A 279 -11.13 0.61 4.60
C GLU A 279 -10.83 0.30 3.12
N ALA A 280 -10.30 1.30 2.41
CA ALA A 280 -9.83 1.15 1.04
C ALA A 280 -8.64 0.18 0.96
N SER A 281 -8.30 -0.28 -0.25
CA SER A 281 -7.02 -0.95 -0.43
C SER A 281 -5.87 0.01 -0.15
N MET A 282 -4.80 -0.48 0.49
CA MET A 282 -3.55 0.27 0.65
C MET A 282 -2.81 0.51 -0.67
N ALA A 283 -3.07 -0.34 -1.67
CA ALA A 283 -2.29 -0.40 -2.89
C ALA A 283 -2.73 0.69 -3.88
N MET A 284 -2.01 1.80 -3.86
CA MET A 284 -2.20 2.90 -4.80
C MET A 284 -1.54 2.59 -6.15
N THR A 285 -2.04 3.21 -7.22
CA THR A 285 -1.59 2.95 -8.60
C THR A 285 -0.86 4.14 -9.23
N VAL A 286 -0.08 3.87 -10.27
CA VAL A 286 0.60 4.91 -11.06
C VAL A 286 -0.42 5.85 -11.73
N GLU A 287 -1.59 5.35 -12.13
CA GLU A 287 -2.67 6.15 -12.69
C GLU A 287 -3.23 7.13 -11.66
N GLN A 288 -3.38 6.71 -10.40
CA GLN A 288 -3.83 7.60 -9.32
C GLN A 288 -2.80 8.68 -9.01
N LEU A 289 -1.50 8.34 -9.00
CA LEU A 289 -0.40 9.32 -8.87
C LEU A 289 -0.39 10.31 -10.04
N THR A 290 -0.61 9.81 -11.27
CA THR A 290 -0.71 10.63 -12.48
C THR A 290 -1.89 11.61 -12.39
N ALA A 291 -3.05 11.14 -11.93
CA ALA A 291 -4.21 11.99 -11.70
C ALA A 291 -3.92 13.08 -10.66
N LEU A 292 -3.25 12.74 -9.55
CA LEU A 292 -2.85 13.71 -8.54
C LEU A 292 -1.90 14.75 -9.13
N HIS A 293 -0.88 14.30 -9.87
CA HIS A 293 0.08 15.19 -10.54
C HIS A 293 -0.65 16.19 -11.45
N GLN A 294 -1.53 15.72 -12.33
CA GLN A 294 -2.29 16.56 -13.25
C GLN A 294 -3.20 17.55 -12.51
N GLN A 295 -3.88 17.10 -11.45
CA GLN A 295 -4.74 17.97 -10.65
C GLN A 295 -3.93 19.08 -9.98
N LEU A 296 -2.79 18.73 -9.40
CA LEU A 296 -1.88 19.67 -8.75
C LEU A 296 -1.31 20.71 -9.73
N GLN A 297 -0.95 20.33 -10.96
CA GLN A 297 -0.44 21.30 -11.96
C GLN A 297 -1.46 22.39 -12.30
N ASN A 298 -2.74 22.04 -12.30
CA ASN A 298 -3.83 22.92 -12.69
C ASN A 298 -4.51 23.65 -11.52
N THR A 299 -3.98 23.51 -10.30
CA THR A 299 -4.59 24.08 -9.10
C THR A 299 -3.59 24.84 -8.22
N ASP A 300 -4.08 25.94 -7.65
CA ASP A 300 -3.43 26.66 -6.55
C ASP A 300 -3.66 25.94 -5.21
N GLU A 301 -3.05 26.43 -4.13
CA GLU A 301 -3.14 25.85 -2.78
C GLU A 301 -4.59 25.82 -2.29
N GLN A 302 -5.21 24.64 -2.38
CA GLN A 302 -6.59 24.41 -1.98
C GLN A 302 -6.82 22.94 -1.63
N ARG A 303 -7.92 22.68 -0.95
CA ARG A 303 -8.35 21.31 -0.67
C ARG A 303 -8.78 20.62 -1.96
N LEU A 304 -8.25 19.43 -2.23
CA LEU A 304 -8.58 18.61 -3.40
C LEU A 304 -9.23 17.31 -2.94
N VAL A 305 -10.32 16.92 -3.60
CA VAL A 305 -11.01 15.66 -3.30
C VAL A 305 -10.94 14.75 -4.50
N ASN A 306 -10.40 13.56 -4.29
CA ASN A 306 -10.44 12.44 -5.22
C ASN A 306 -11.17 11.26 -4.54
N GLY A 307 -11.64 10.30 -5.33
CA GLY A 307 -12.24 9.08 -4.79
C GLY A 307 -11.28 8.29 -3.89
N ALA A 308 -9.98 8.29 -4.22
CA ALA A 308 -8.97 7.49 -3.54
C ALA A 308 -8.17 8.24 -2.46
N TYR A 309 -8.22 9.58 -2.43
CA TYR A 309 -7.44 10.40 -1.49
C TYR A 309 -8.02 11.82 -1.41
N ILE A 310 -7.66 12.54 -0.36
CA ILE A 310 -7.98 13.96 -0.18
C ILE A 310 -6.67 14.71 0.05
N VAL A 311 -6.39 15.77 -0.69
CA VAL A 311 -5.24 16.65 -0.40
C VAL A 311 -5.72 17.81 0.46
N GLN A 312 -5.08 18.03 1.60
CA GLN A 312 -5.46 19.05 2.56
C GLN A 312 -4.26 19.96 2.88
N PRO A 313 -4.21 21.20 2.33
CA PRO A 313 -3.19 22.15 2.76
C PRO A 313 -3.40 22.52 4.23
N MET A 314 -2.30 22.53 4.99
CA MET A 314 -2.32 22.94 6.40
C MET A 314 -2.50 24.46 6.49
N ASN A 315 -3.29 24.92 7.44
CA ASN A 315 -3.40 26.34 7.75
C ASN A 315 -2.20 26.84 8.58
N GLY A 316 -2.05 28.17 8.71
CA GLY A 316 -0.91 28.77 9.41
C GLY A 316 -0.74 28.32 10.86
N LEU A 317 -1.85 28.07 11.58
CA LEU A 317 -1.82 27.56 12.96
C LEU A 317 -1.29 26.12 12.99
N GLN A 318 -1.77 25.27 12.07
CA GLN A 318 -1.32 23.88 11.94
C GLN A 318 0.17 23.81 11.57
N LYS A 319 0.64 24.64 10.63
CA LYS A 319 2.08 24.71 10.28
C LYS A 319 2.93 25.15 11.49
N SER A 320 2.40 26.07 12.30
CA SER A 320 3.09 26.55 13.51
C SER A 320 3.15 25.48 14.59
N LEU A 321 2.04 24.76 14.83
CA LEU A 321 1.98 23.68 15.81
C LEU A 321 2.85 22.48 15.41
N SER A 322 2.85 22.08 14.13
CA SER A 322 3.74 20.99 13.67
C SER A 322 5.22 21.34 13.86
N ASN A 323 5.58 22.62 13.70
CA ASN A 323 6.93 23.11 13.98
C ASN A 323 7.27 23.19 15.47
N ILE A 324 6.29 23.31 16.37
CA ILE A 324 6.50 23.41 17.83
C ILE A 324 6.54 22.03 18.48
N VAL A 325 5.71 21.08 18.02
CA VAL A 325 5.77 19.66 18.45
C VAL A 325 7.17 19.06 18.18
N ARG A 326 7.90 19.61 17.21
CA ARG A 326 9.32 19.37 16.93
C ARG A 326 10.28 19.61 18.11
N TRP A 327 9.86 20.33 19.17
CA TRP A 327 10.69 20.69 20.34
C TRP A 327 10.16 20.11 21.66
N ALA A 328 9.00 19.45 21.67
CA ALA A 328 8.32 19.00 22.89
C ALA A 328 8.33 17.48 23.07
N LYS A 329 9.44 16.82 22.68
CA LYS A 329 9.79 15.48 23.13
C LYS A 329 11.19 15.53 23.74
N ASN A 330 11.22 15.78 25.05
CA ASN A 330 12.28 15.30 25.92
C ASN A 330 11.82 13.98 26.52
#